data_AF-A0A976IBP0-F1
#
_entry.id   AF-A0A976IBP0-F1
#
_cell.length_a   1.000
_cell.length_b   1.000
_cell.length_c   1.000
_cell.angle_alpha   90.00
_cell.angle_beta   90.00
_cell.angle_gamma   90.00
#
_symmetry.space_group_name_H-M   'P 1'
#
loop_
_entity.id
_entity.type
_entity.pdbx_description
1 polymer ?
#
loop_
_entity_poly.entity_id
_entity_poly.type
_entity_poly.pdbx_seq_one_letter_code
_entity_poly.pdbx_strand_id
1 'polypeptide(L)'
;MPAEEAKLKTTPLDPRFPNTNQAQHCWTRYNEFVLCLKTKVGDEEACKRYYQNAASVCPSAWIERWNDQREEGTFQGVQYAGED
;
A
#
# COMPACT_ATOMS: atom_id res chain seq x y z
N MET A 1 -15.79 -18.12 26.13
CA MET A 1 -14.66 -17.88 25.20
C MET A 1 -14.39 -16.40 25.27
N PRO A 2 -13.22 -15.93 25.74
CA PRO A 2 -12.97 -14.50 25.75
C PRO A 2 -12.88 -14.05 24.28
N ALA A 3 -13.78 -13.15 23.89
CA ALA A 3 -13.67 -12.40 22.66
C ALA A 3 -12.46 -11.47 22.84
N GLU A 4 -11.30 -11.89 22.33
CA GLU A 4 -10.19 -10.97 22.08
C GLU A 4 -10.76 -9.82 21.26
N GLU A 5 -10.75 -8.61 21.83
CA GLU A 5 -11.24 -7.41 21.17
C GLU A 5 -10.42 -7.19 19.91
N ALA A 6 -10.90 -7.69 18.78
CA ALA A 6 -10.29 -7.47 17.48
C ALA A 6 -10.26 -5.96 17.24
N LYS A 7 -9.13 -5.32 17.57
CA LYS A 7 -8.89 -3.90 17.30
C LYS A 7 -8.88 -3.74 15.79
N LEU A 8 -10.06 -3.42 15.25
CA LEU A 8 -10.26 -2.99 13.88
C LEU A 8 -9.39 -1.74 13.66
N LYS A 9 -8.22 -1.95 13.06
CA LYS A 9 -7.30 -0.89 12.66
C LYS A 9 -7.51 -0.68 11.17
N THR A 10 -7.76 0.58 10.80
CA THR A 10 -7.86 1.03 9.41
C THR A 10 -6.83 2.12 9.17
N THR A 11 -6.67 2.52 7.92
CA THR A 11 -5.78 3.61 7.52
C THR A 11 -6.17 4.89 8.23
N PRO A 12 -5.23 5.57 8.91
CA PRO A 12 -5.52 6.82 9.59
C PRO A 12 -5.84 7.93 8.59
N LEU A 13 -6.65 8.89 9.03
CA LEU A 13 -6.92 10.11 8.28
C LEU A 13 -5.61 10.84 7.99
N ASP A 14 -5.38 11.17 6.72
CA ASP A 14 -4.22 11.94 6.30
C ASP A 14 -4.67 13.38 5.99
N PRO A 15 -4.20 14.39 6.76
CA PRO A 15 -4.64 15.77 6.59
C PRO A 15 -4.22 16.38 5.24
N ARG A 16 -3.31 15.72 4.49
CA ARG A 16 -2.95 16.12 3.12
C ARG A 16 -4.07 15.82 2.11
N PHE A 17 -4.98 14.91 2.44
CA PHE A 17 -6.09 14.49 1.59
C PHE A 17 -7.45 14.71 2.28
N PRO A 18 -7.85 15.96 2.56
CA PRO A 18 -9.09 16.26 3.30
C PRO A 18 -10.37 16.12 2.47
N ASN A 19 -10.23 16.00 1.15
CA ASN A 19 -11.36 15.96 0.22
C ASN A 19 -11.99 14.56 0.15
N THR A 20 -13.25 14.47 -0.29
CA THR A 20 -13.94 13.18 -0.46
C THR A 20 -13.24 12.26 -1.48
N ASN A 21 -12.53 12.82 -2.46
CA ASN A 21 -11.77 12.04 -3.42
C ASN A 21 -10.47 11.51 -2.80
N GLN A 22 -10.48 10.25 -2.37
CA GLN A 22 -9.35 9.55 -1.75
C GLN A 22 -8.45 8.80 -2.76
N ALA A 23 -8.64 9.00 -4.07
CA ALA A 23 -7.83 8.31 -5.09
C ALA A 23 -6.33 8.60 -4.94
N GLN A 24 -5.96 9.85 -4.66
CA GLN A 24 -4.55 10.21 -4.41
C GLN A 24 -4.03 9.64 -3.08
N HIS A 25 -4.86 9.58 -2.04
CA HIS A 25 -4.49 8.96 -0.76
C HIS A 25 -4.15 7.49 -0.95
N CYS A 26 -5.01 6.78 -1.68
CA CYS A 26 -4.78 5.40 -2.09
C CYS A 26 -3.46 5.24 -2.88
N TRP A 27 -3.27 6.05 -3.92
CA TRP A 27 -2.05 6.01 -4.74
C TRP A 27 -0.79 6.26 -3.90
N THR A 28 -0.81 7.23 -2.98
CA THR A 28 0.33 7.49 -2.09
C THR A 28 0.61 6.32 -1.15
N ARG A 29 -0.42 5.73 -0.53
CA ARG A 29 -0.24 4.57 0.35
C ARG A 29 0.31 3.34 -0.38
N TYR A 30 -0.16 3.09 -1.60
CA TYR A 30 0.37 2.00 -2.42
C TYR A 30 1.84 2.25 -2.80
N ASN A 31 2.20 3.47 -3.18
CA ASN A 31 3.60 3.83 -3.47
C ASN A 31 4.52 3.72 -2.24
N GLU A 32 4.03 4.03 -1.03
CA GLU A 32 4.79 3.80 0.22
C GLU A 32 5.08 2.31 0.44
N PHE A 33 4.11 1.43 0.12
CA PHE A 33 4.32 -0.02 0.14
C PHE A 33 5.37 -0.46 -0.89
N VAL A 34 5.30 0.05 -2.13
CA VAL A 34 6.30 -0.25 -3.17
C VAL A 34 7.70 0.21 -2.76
N LEU A 35 7.81 1.41 -2.19
CA LEU A 35 9.07 1.94 -1.66
C LEU A 35 9.63 1.08 -0.54
N CYS A 36 8.77 0.62 0.39
CA CYS A 36 9.16 -0.29 1.46
C CYS A 36 9.78 -1.57 0.90
N LEU A 37 9.13 -2.19 -0.10
CA LEU A 37 9.65 -3.39 -0.75
C LEU A 37 11.00 -3.15 -1.42
N LYS A 38 11.23 -1.96 -2.00
CA LYS A 38 12.51 -1.58 -2.60
C LYS A 38 13.61 -1.38 -1.54
N THR A 39 13.31 -0.68 -0.45
CA THR A 39 14.31 -0.32 0.57
C THR A 39 14.66 -1.49 1.50
N LYS A 40 13.70 -2.38 1.76
CA LYS A 40 13.83 -3.45 2.73
C LYS A 40 13.64 -4.83 2.10
N VAL A 41 14.55 -5.19 1.20
CA VAL A 41 14.66 -6.56 0.70
C VAL A 41 14.99 -7.48 1.89
N GLY A 42 13.99 -8.22 2.40
CA GLY A 42 14.15 -9.18 3.51
C GLY A 42 13.43 -8.85 4.84
N ASP A 43 12.69 -7.74 4.94
CA ASP A 43 11.88 -7.38 6.13
C ASP A 43 10.40 -7.23 5.72
N GLU A 44 9.79 -8.35 5.35
CA GLU A 44 8.39 -8.42 4.90
C GLU A 44 7.40 -7.95 5.97
N GLU A 45 7.74 -8.14 7.26
CA GLU A 45 6.89 -7.74 8.38
C GLU A 45 6.75 -6.22 8.49
N ALA A 46 7.81 -5.45 8.22
CA ALA A 46 7.73 -3.99 8.16
C ALA A 46 6.86 -3.49 7.00
N CYS A 47 6.88 -4.18 5.85
CA CYS A 47 6.11 -3.79 4.68
C CYS A 47 4.63 -4.22 4.72
N LYS A 48 4.31 -5.27 5.49
CA LYS A 48 2.93 -5.74 5.71
C LYS A 48 2.01 -4.65 6.26
N ARG A 49 2.53 -3.77 7.14
CA ARG A 49 1.75 -2.63 7.66
C ARG A 49 1.38 -1.62 6.57
N TYR A 50 2.30 -1.35 5.64
CA TYR A 50 2.03 -0.45 4.51
C TYR A 50 1.04 -1.08 3.52
N TYR A 51 1.14 -2.38 3.29
CA TYR A 51 0.16 -3.12 2.50
C TYR A 51 -1.24 -3.05 3.12
N GLN A 52 -1.38 -3.28 4.43
CA GLN A 52 -2.67 -3.17 5.13
C GLN A 52 -3.28 -1.78 4.99
N ASN A 53 -2.47 -0.72 5.08
CA ASN A 53 -2.93 0.65 4.89
C ASN A 53 -3.39 0.91 3.43
N ALA A 54 -2.65 0.41 2.44
CA ALA A 54 -3.05 0.50 1.04
C ALA A 54 -4.35 -0.29 0.78
N ALA A 55 -4.44 -1.53 1.27
CA ALA A 55 -5.61 -2.40 1.15
C ALA A 55 -6.88 -1.84 1.82
N SER A 56 -6.75 -1.03 2.86
CA SER A 56 -7.90 -0.46 3.57
C SER A 56 -8.49 0.77 2.88
N VAL A 57 -7.70 1.50 2.07
CA VAL A 57 -8.16 2.72 1.38
C VAL A 57 -8.40 2.51 -0.11
N CYS A 58 -7.62 1.62 -0.74
CA CYS A 58 -7.69 1.38 -2.17
C CYS A 58 -8.75 0.31 -2.51
N PRO A 59 -9.46 0.47 -3.64
CA PRO A 59 -10.21 -0.64 -4.23
C PRO A 59 -9.26 -1.82 -4.53
N SER A 60 -9.69 -3.05 -4.27
CA SER A 60 -8.88 -4.25 -4.55
C SER A 60 -8.44 -4.33 -6.01
N ALA A 61 -9.34 -4.01 -6.94
CA ALA A 61 -9.08 -4.02 -8.38
C ALA A 61 -7.92 -3.08 -8.80
N TRP A 62 -7.68 -1.98 -8.06
CA TRP A 62 -6.57 -1.08 -8.34
C TRP A 62 -5.24 -1.69 -7.86
N ILE A 63 -5.25 -2.28 -6.67
CA ILE A 63 -4.09 -2.95 -6.10
C ILE A 63 -3.65 -4.11 -6.98
N GLU A 64 -4.60 -4.96 -7.40
CA GLU A 64 -4.33 -6.09 -8.30
C GLU A 64 -3.69 -5.60 -9.60
N ARG A 65 -4.33 -4.65 -10.29
CA ARG A 65 -3.78 -4.07 -11.52
C ARG A 65 -2.37 -3.50 -11.35
N TRP A 66 -2.09 -2.82 -10.23
CA TRP A 66 -0.76 -2.27 -9.99
C TRP A 66 0.26 -3.35 -9.63
N ASN A 67 -0.16 -4.45 -8.99
CA ASN A 67 0.70 -5.61 -8.77
C ASN A 67 1.07 -6.26 -10.10
N ASP A 68 0.10 -6.53 -10.99
CA ASP A 68 0.36 -7.05 -12.35
C ASP A 68 1.34 -6.15 -13.10
N GLN A 69 1.09 -4.82 -13.11
CA GLN A 69 1.99 -3.85 -13.75
C GLN A 69 3.41 -3.85 -13.16
N ARG A 70 3.57 -4.19 -11.88
CA ARG A 70 4.88 -4.28 -11.25
C ARG A 70 5.60 -5.57 -11.63
N GLU A 71 4.88 -6.68 -11.75
CA GLU A 71 5.43 -7.95 -12.24
C GLU A 71 5.82 -7.84 -13.73
N GLU A 72 5.04 -7.11 -14.52
CA GLU A 72 5.33 -6.82 -15.93
C GLU A 72 6.37 -5.69 -16.13
N GLY A 73 6.79 -5.00 -15.07
CA GLY A 73 7.74 -3.89 -15.14
C GLY A 73 7.20 -2.60 -15.80
N THR A 74 5.88 -2.50 -15.99
CA THR A 74 5.21 -1.34 -16.62
C THR A 74 4.65 -0.33 -15.62
N PHE A 75 4.87 -0.54 -14.32
CA PHE A 75 4.34 0.32 -13.26
C PHE A 75 4.92 1.75 -13.34
N GLN A 76 4.03 2.72 -13.54
CA GLN A 76 4.37 4.14 -13.74
C GLN A 76 4.61 4.92 -12.43
N GLY A 77 4.46 4.28 -11.28
CA GLY A 77 4.66 4.90 -9.96
C GLY A 77 6.12 4.85 -9.50
N VAL A 78 6.32 4.64 -8.20
CA VAL A 78 7.67 4.49 -7.61
C VAL A 78 8.38 3.32 -8.29
N GLN A 79 9.44 3.62 -9.05
CA GLN A 79 10.23 2.64 -9.78
C GLN A 79 10.91 1.69 -8.78
N TYR A 80 10.43 0.44 -8.73
CA TYR A 80 11.17 -0.69 -8.17
C TYR A 80 12.32 -0.98 -9.15
N ALA A 81 13.40 -0.22 -9.04
CA ALA A 81 14.64 -0.53 -9.72
C ALA A 81 15.23 -1.76 -9.03
N GLY A 82 14.79 -2.94 -9.48
CA GLY A 82 15.51 -4.19 -9.33
C GLY A 82 16.31 -4.48 -10.59
N GLU A 83 16.93 -3.45 -11.18
CA GLU A 83 17.88 -3.61 -12.27
C GLU A 83 19.12 -2.75 -11.94
N ASP A 84 20.23 -3.48 -11.79
CA ASP A 84 21.57 -3.22 -11.21
C ASP A 84 21.66 -3.06 -9.67
#